data_AF-A0A7V1EAK0-F1
#
_entry.id   AF-A0A7V1EAK0-F1
#
_cell.length_a   1.000
_cell.length_b   1.000
_cell.length_c   1.000
_cell.angle_alpha   90.00
_cell.angle_beta   90.00
_cell.angle_gamma   90.00
#
_symmetry.space_group_name_H-M   'P 1'
#
loop_
_entity.id
_entity.type
_entity.pdbx_description
1 polymer ?
#
loop_
_entity_poly.entity_id
_entity_poly.type
_entity_poly.pdbx_seq_one_letter_code
_entity_poly.pdbx_strand_id
1 'polypeptide(L)'
;MKCPDCGKDNSSNSKFCSSCGAKLNKKINCSKCGNVIEPGVKFCSQCGTKIERKTVTAGKPAKPTYKGNYYRGKTKKGSKSSKAGVSSFAGYAILAIFVIGVTWFIVWSFSSSSRPRRVNSPVSQYQNTSAWSDEVQAIAANFNCPCGSCGITRLDTCTCDTPRGSVEVKTYIKSLLDQGLTKFEVVGKVEEKYGNRL
;
A
#
# COMPACT_ATOMS: atom_id res chain seq x y z
N MET A 1 -12.81 -21.49 27.44
CA MET A 1 -13.61 -20.26 27.46
C MET A 1 -14.31 -20.12 26.12
N LYS A 2 -15.59 -19.76 26.12
CA LYS A 2 -16.35 -19.59 24.88
C LYS A 2 -16.05 -18.25 24.23
N CYS A 3 -15.90 -18.26 22.93
CA CYS A 3 -15.80 -17.05 22.14
C CYS A 3 -17.15 -16.30 22.18
N PRO A 4 -17.17 -15.00 22.53
CA PRO A 4 -18.42 -14.23 22.55
C PRO A 4 -19.00 -14.03 21.14
N ASP A 5 -18.17 -14.06 20.10
CA ASP A 5 -18.61 -13.73 18.74
C ASP A 5 -19.12 -14.95 17.95
N CYS A 6 -18.61 -16.16 18.22
CA CYS A 6 -19.00 -17.37 17.49
C CYS A 6 -19.35 -18.57 18.37
N GLY A 7 -19.28 -18.44 19.70
CA GLY A 7 -19.63 -19.49 20.66
C GLY A 7 -18.63 -20.65 20.77
N LYS A 8 -17.60 -20.71 19.92
CA LYS A 8 -16.59 -21.80 19.94
C LYS A 8 -15.83 -21.82 21.26
N ASP A 9 -15.67 -23.03 21.81
CA ASP A 9 -14.78 -23.25 22.95
C ASP A 9 -13.31 -23.12 22.57
N ASN A 10 -12.59 -22.29 23.31
CA ASN A 10 -11.17 -22.04 23.14
C ASN A 10 -10.41 -22.29 24.46
N SER A 11 -9.11 -22.56 24.35
CA SER A 11 -8.25 -22.69 25.53
C SER A 11 -8.22 -21.39 26.34
N SER A 12 -8.16 -21.50 27.68
CA SER A 12 -8.14 -20.37 28.62
C SER A 12 -6.92 -19.45 28.48
N ASN A 13 -5.93 -19.88 27.70
CA ASN A 13 -4.71 -19.13 27.39
C ASN A 13 -4.68 -18.59 25.95
N SER A 14 -5.71 -18.86 25.14
CA SER A 14 -5.79 -18.37 23.76
C SER A 14 -6.12 -16.87 23.75
N LYS A 15 -5.31 -16.08 23.05
CA LYS A 15 -5.56 -14.63 22.86
C LYS A 15 -6.62 -14.35 21.79
N PHE A 16 -6.81 -15.28 20.86
CA PHE A 16 -7.74 -15.20 19.74
C PHE A 16 -8.52 -16.50 19.61
N CYS A 17 -9.72 -16.41 19.05
CA CYS A 17 -10.56 -17.57 18.75
C CYS A 17 -9.96 -18.36 17.59
N SER A 18 -9.76 -19.65 17.80
CA SER A 18 -9.26 -20.60 16.79
C SER A 18 -10.18 -20.78 15.58
N SER A 19 -11.45 -20.34 15.68
CA SER A 19 -12.45 -20.54 14.64
C SER A 19 -12.80 -19.28 13.86
N CYS A 20 -12.94 -18.14 14.53
CA CYS A 20 -13.34 -16.87 13.89
C CYS A 20 -12.28 -15.76 13.98
N GLY A 21 -11.16 -16.00 14.68
CA GLY A 21 -10.10 -15.01 14.84
C GLY A 21 -10.38 -13.88 15.84
N ALA A 22 -11.59 -13.81 16.40
CA ALA A 22 -11.97 -12.79 17.39
C ALA A 22 -11.05 -12.78 18.62
N LYS A 23 -10.76 -11.59 19.16
CA LYS A 23 -9.96 -11.44 20.39
C LYS A 23 -10.73 -11.97 21.59
N LEU A 24 -10.09 -12.90 22.31
CA LEU A 24 -10.64 -13.44 23.54
C LEU A 24 -10.18 -12.55 24.71
N ASN A 25 -11.02 -11.58 25.06
CA ASN A 25 -10.75 -10.67 26.17
C ASN A 25 -10.85 -11.44 27.49
N LYS A 26 -9.69 -11.91 27.99
CA LYS A 26 -9.58 -12.48 29.32
C LYS A 26 -9.76 -11.34 30.33
N LYS A 27 -10.98 -11.19 30.86
CA LYS A 27 -11.22 -10.31 32.02
C LYS A 27 -10.42 -10.89 33.19
N ILE A 28 -9.41 -10.16 33.64
CA ILE A 28 -8.57 -10.54 34.79
C ILE A 28 -9.04 -9.67 35.95
N ASN A 29 -9.36 -10.26 37.08
CA ASN A 29 -9.69 -9.47 38.27
C ASN A 29 -8.42 -9.20 39.06
N CYS A 30 -8.32 -8.01 39.67
CA CYS A 30 -7.21 -7.66 40.53
C CYS A 30 -7.22 -8.56 41.78
N SER A 31 -6.09 -9.22 42.07
CA SER A 31 -5.95 -10.03 43.29
C SER A 31 -5.99 -9.22 44.58
N LYS A 32 -5.72 -7.90 44.52
CA LYS A 32 -5.70 -7.01 45.69
C LYS A 32 -7.02 -6.28 45.94
N CYS A 33 -7.68 -5.77 44.90
CA CYS A 33 -8.90 -4.96 45.06
C CYS A 33 -10.14 -5.56 44.38
N GLY A 34 -10.02 -6.70 43.70
CA GLY A 34 -11.13 -7.36 43.00
C GLY A 34 -11.56 -6.67 41.70
N ASN A 35 -11.08 -5.46 41.40
CA ASN A 35 -11.53 -4.72 40.22
C ASN A 35 -11.16 -5.45 38.91
N VAL A 36 -12.04 -5.36 37.92
CA VAL A 36 -11.82 -5.94 36.59
C VAL A 36 -10.73 -5.13 35.88
N ILE A 37 -9.72 -5.84 35.40
CA ILE A 37 -8.54 -5.29 34.73
C ILE A 37 -8.62 -5.59 33.24
N GLU A 38 -8.37 -4.56 32.44
CA GLU A 38 -8.28 -4.69 30.99
C GLU A 38 -7.07 -5.55 30.56
N PRO A 39 -7.22 -6.36 29.50
CA PRO A 39 -6.13 -7.18 29.00
C PRO A 39 -5.04 -6.29 28.40
N GLY A 40 -3.83 -6.32 28.96
CA GLY A 40 -2.71 -5.55 28.39
C GLY A 40 -1.93 -4.73 29.42
N VAL A 41 -2.59 -4.30 30.49
CA VAL A 41 -2.01 -3.36 31.46
C VAL A 41 -1.03 -4.05 32.42
N LYS A 42 -0.05 -3.29 32.90
CA LYS A 42 1.00 -3.77 33.83
C LYS A 42 0.63 -3.55 35.30
N PHE A 43 -0.29 -2.63 35.57
CA PHE A 43 -0.72 -2.22 36.90
C PHE A 43 -2.24 -2.07 36.93
N CYS A 44 -2.86 -2.30 38.08
CA CYS A 44 -4.27 -2.03 38.29
C CYS A 44 -4.52 -0.52 38.35
N SER A 45 -5.48 -0.02 37.57
CA SER A 45 -5.86 1.40 37.54
C SER A 45 -6.52 1.89 38.82
N GLN A 46 -7.05 0.99 39.67
CA GLN A 46 -7.73 1.37 40.91
C GLN A 46 -6.82 1.35 42.13
N CYS A 47 -5.97 0.34 42.27
CA CYS A 47 -5.15 0.16 43.48
C CYS A 47 -3.64 0.21 43.22
N GLY A 48 -3.21 0.43 41.98
CA GLY A 48 -1.79 0.49 41.60
C GLY A 48 -1.04 -0.85 41.68
N THR A 49 -1.69 -1.94 42.09
CA THR A 49 -1.03 -3.24 42.27
C THR A 49 -0.51 -3.75 40.92
N LYS A 50 0.78 -4.15 40.90
CA LYS A 50 1.43 -4.73 39.72
C LYS A 50 0.79 -6.08 39.40
N ILE A 51 0.41 -6.26 38.14
CA ILE A 51 -0.20 -7.50 37.67
C ILE A 51 0.89 -8.38 37.09
N GLU A 52 1.28 -9.40 37.84
CA GLU A 52 2.23 -10.41 37.38
C GLU A 52 1.58 -11.28 36.31
N ARG A 53 1.76 -10.88 35.05
CA ARG A 53 1.55 -11.79 33.94
C ARG A 53 2.74 -12.75 33.94
N LYS A 54 2.48 -14.05 34.11
CA LYS A 54 3.43 -15.10 33.71
C LYS A 54 3.67 -14.94 32.20
N THR A 55 4.66 -14.13 31.85
CA THR A 55 5.20 -14.05 30.50
C THR A 55 5.87 -15.39 30.27
N VAL A 56 5.16 -16.29 29.57
CA VAL A 56 5.85 -17.43 28.97
C VAL A 56 6.85 -16.83 28.01
N THR A 57 8.12 -17.02 28.35
CA THR A 57 9.30 -16.49 27.67
C THR A 57 9.17 -16.79 26.18
N ALA A 58 8.85 -15.77 25.39
CA ALA A 58 8.84 -15.88 23.95
C ALA A 58 10.28 -16.13 23.51
N GLY A 59 10.54 -17.35 23.03
CA GLY A 59 11.75 -17.64 22.27
C GLY A 59 11.91 -16.61 21.15
N LYS A 60 13.15 -16.17 20.97
CA LYS A 60 13.62 -15.28 19.90
C LYS A 60 12.95 -15.65 18.57
N PRO A 61 12.24 -14.74 17.87
CA PRO A 61 11.68 -15.07 16.56
C PRO A 61 12.83 -15.34 15.58
N ALA A 62 12.94 -16.58 15.11
CA ALA A 62 13.80 -16.92 14.00
C ALA A 62 13.29 -16.22 12.73
N LYS A 63 14.17 -15.52 12.02
CA LYS A 63 13.89 -14.91 10.72
C LYS A 63 13.33 -15.97 9.77
N PRO A 64 12.19 -15.74 9.08
CA PRO A 64 11.80 -16.59 7.97
C PRO A 64 12.74 -16.31 6.78
N THR A 65 13.60 -17.27 6.44
CA THR A 65 14.36 -17.27 5.19
C THR A 65 13.42 -17.61 4.04
N TYR A 66 12.93 -16.59 3.35
CA TYR A 66 12.17 -16.74 2.12
C TYR A 66 13.12 -16.94 0.92
N LYS A 67 13.16 -18.13 0.32
CA LYS A 67 13.83 -18.42 -0.95
C LYS A 67 12.87 -18.12 -2.11
N GLY A 68 13.04 -16.99 -2.78
CA GLY A 68 12.36 -16.67 -4.03
C GLY A 68 13.25 -16.95 -5.24
N ASN A 69 12.75 -17.68 -6.23
CA ASN A 69 13.40 -17.88 -7.53
C ASN A 69 13.11 -16.69 -8.44
N TYR A 70 14.16 -15.97 -8.84
CA TYR A 70 14.09 -14.89 -9.83
C TYR A 70 14.11 -15.47 -11.26
N TYR A 71 12.99 -15.38 -11.98
CA TYR A 71 12.97 -15.57 -13.43
C TYR A 71 13.57 -14.34 -14.13
N ARG A 72 14.77 -14.51 -14.69
CA ARG A 72 15.52 -13.52 -15.46
C ARG A 72 15.08 -13.52 -16.92
N GLY A 73 14.03 -12.76 -17.25
CA GLY A 73 13.62 -12.54 -18.64
C GLY A 73 14.62 -11.64 -19.38
N LYS A 74 15.35 -12.21 -20.35
CA LYS A 74 16.23 -11.47 -21.26
C LYS A 74 15.44 -11.11 -22.52
N THR A 75 15.15 -9.83 -22.74
CA THR A 75 14.62 -9.35 -24.03
C THR A 75 15.81 -9.05 -24.96
N LYS A 76 15.97 -9.86 -26.01
CA LYS A 76 16.83 -9.51 -27.15
C LYS A 76 16.02 -8.69 -28.13
N LYS A 77 16.36 -7.41 -28.28
CA LYS A 77 15.85 -6.54 -29.34
C LYS A 77 16.72 -6.67 -30.59
N GLY A 78 16.06 -6.98 -31.70
CA GLY A 78 16.32 -6.44 -33.05
C GLY A 78 17.51 -7.01 -33.85
N SER A 79 17.23 -7.61 -35.00
CA SER A 79 17.22 -6.86 -36.28
C SER A 79 16.61 -7.71 -37.42
N LYS A 80 15.74 -7.08 -38.22
CA LYS A 80 15.35 -7.51 -39.57
C LYS A 80 16.25 -6.70 -40.53
N SER A 81 16.98 -7.33 -41.46
CA SER A 81 16.61 -7.51 -42.89
C SER A 81 16.20 -6.19 -43.57
N SER A 82 16.72 -5.71 -44.70
CA SER A 82 17.66 -6.21 -45.72
C SER A 82 17.87 -5.11 -46.79
N LYS A 83 18.83 -5.32 -47.72
CA LYS A 83 18.99 -4.71 -49.06
C LYS A 83 19.48 -3.25 -49.11
N ALA A 84 20.08 -2.73 -50.18
CA ALA A 84 20.97 -3.19 -51.24
C ALA A 84 21.35 -1.92 -52.03
N GLY A 85 22.63 -1.77 -52.38
CA GLY A 85 23.22 -1.15 -53.58
C GLY A 85 22.64 0.09 -54.30
N VAL A 86 23.58 0.97 -54.69
CA VAL A 86 23.88 1.46 -56.06
C VAL A 86 23.73 2.99 -56.34
N SER A 87 24.92 3.58 -56.58
CA SER A 87 25.36 4.65 -57.50
C SER A 87 24.80 6.10 -57.52
N SER A 88 25.75 7.03 -57.30
CA SER A 88 26.10 8.19 -58.14
C SER A 88 25.05 9.23 -58.54
N PHE A 89 24.81 10.20 -57.65
CA PHE A 89 24.47 11.60 -57.99
C PHE A 89 25.16 12.56 -56.99
N ALA A 90 26.49 12.55 -57.00
CA ALA A 90 27.36 13.06 -55.93
C ALA A 90 27.50 14.60 -55.81
N GLY A 91 26.69 15.40 -56.50
CA GLY A 91 26.77 16.88 -56.42
C GLY A 91 25.60 17.52 -55.66
N TYR A 92 24.37 17.23 -56.07
CA TYR A 92 23.18 17.93 -55.57
C TYR A 92 22.62 17.35 -54.26
N ALA A 93 22.92 16.09 -53.95
CA ALA A 93 22.50 15.46 -52.70
C ALA A 93 23.19 16.10 -51.48
N ILE A 94 24.45 16.52 -51.60
CA ILE A 94 25.20 17.12 -50.48
C ILE A 94 24.64 18.50 -50.13
N LEU A 95 24.30 19.33 -51.13
CA LEU A 95 23.68 20.64 -50.91
C LEU A 95 22.26 20.50 -50.33
N ALA A 96 21.44 19.58 -50.83
CA ALA A 96 20.11 19.34 -50.27
C ALA A 96 20.17 18.79 -48.83
N ILE A 97 21.12 17.88 -48.52
CA ILE A 97 21.32 17.35 -47.17
C ILE A 97 21.86 18.43 -46.22
N PHE A 98 22.67 19.38 -46.71
CA PHE A 98 23.12 20.51 -45.90
C PHE A 98 21.97 21.48 -45.62
N VAL A 99 21.13 21.82 -46.61
CA VAL A 99 19.98 22.73 -46.39
C VAL A 99 18.89 22.06 -45.55
N ILE A 100 18.57 20.80 -45.81
CA ILE A 100 17.62 20.01 -45.00
C ILE A 100 18.20 19.80 -43.60
N GLY A 101 19.49 19.53 -43.47
CA GLY A 101 20.18 19.40 -42.18
C GLY A 101 20.20 20.70 -41.38
N VAL A 102 20.48 21.84 -42.02
CA VAL A 102 20.50 23.17 -41.39
C VAL A 102 19.08 23.61 -41.01
N THR A 103 18.08 23.39 -41.86
CA THR A 103 16.67 23.69 -41.52
C THR A 103 16.14 22.77 -40.40
N TRP A 104 16.47 21.48 -40.41
CA TRP A 104 16.12 20.55 -39.33
C TRP A 104 16.87 20.88 -38.02
N PHE A 105 18.13 21.30 -38.09
CA PHE A 105 18.94 21.73 -36.94
C PHE A 105 18.47 23.08 -36.37
N ILE A 106 17.98 24.01 -37.20
CA ILE A 106 17.35 25.26 -36.76
C ILE A 106 16.01 24.97 -36.09
N VAL A 107 15.16 24.10 -36.66
CA VAL A 107 13.87 23.70 -36.05
C VAL A 107 14.10 22.91 -34.74
N TRP A 108 15.11 22.07 -34.67
CA TRP A 108 15.51 21.34 -33.45
C TRP A 108 16.20 22.26 -32.41
N SER A 109 16.96 23.27 -32.85
CA SER A 109 17.54 24.30 -31.96
C SER A 109 16.48 25.25 -31.40
N PHE A 110 15.46 25.61 -32.19
CA PHE A 110 14.37 26.45 -31.74
C PHE A 110 13.37 25.68 -30.85
N SER A 111 13.26 24.36 -31.05
CA SER A 111 12.51 23.46 -30.17
C SER A 111 13.27 23.07 -28.89
N SER A 112 14.56 23.38 -28.77
CA SER A 112 15.37 23.15 -27.56
C SER A 112 15.58 24.37 -26.67
N SER A 113 15.02 25.54 -27.04
CA SER A 113 15.16 26.81 -26.29
C SER A 113 13.93 27.23 -25.46
N SER A 114 12.85 26.46 -25.45
CA SER A 114 11.80 26.57 -24.43
C SER A 114 11.91 25.42 -23.43
N ARG A 115 13.01 25.40 -22.66
CA ARG A 115 13.12 24.52 -21.48
C ARG A 115 12.23 25.10 -20.37
N PRO A 116 11.09 24.49 -20.00
CA PRO A 116 10.47 24.81 -18.73
C PRO A 116 11.49 24.52 -17.61
N ARG A 117 11.61 25.45 -16.67
CA ARG A 117 12.46 25.32 -15.48
C ARG A 117 12.00 24.07 -14.73
N ARG A 118 12.77 22.97 -14.83
CA ARG A 118 12.58 21.77 -14.01
C ARG A 118 12.78 22.15 -12.55
N VAL A 119 11.68 22.25 -11.79
CA VAL A 119 11.75 22.17 -10.34
C VAL A 119 12.07 20.72 -10.01
N ASN A 120 13.30 20.46 -9.55
CA ASN A 120 13.64 19.21 -8.90
C ASN A 120 12.89 19.16 -7.57
N SER A 121 11.76 18.47 -7.53
CA SER A 121 11.11 18.06 -6.29
C SER A 121 11.35 16.56 -6.10
N PRO A 122 11.91 16.10 -4.97
CA PRO A 122 12.19 14.70 -4.73
C PRO A 122 10.90 14.03 -4.24
N VAL A 123 10.04 13.62 -5.16
CA VAL A 123 9.04 12.59 -4.86
C VAL A 123 9.32 11.40 -5.76
N SER A 124 10.04 10.46 -5.15
CA SER A 124 10.22 9.06 -5.48
C SER A 124 9.36 8.53 -6.63
N GLN A 125 10.04 8.22 -7.74
CA GLN A 125 9.62 7.21 -8.69
C GLN A 125 9.43 5.86 -7.98
N TYR A 126 8.19 5.53 -7.62
CA TYR A 126 7.75 4.16 -7.35
C TYR A 126 6.64 3.83 -8.33
N GLN A 127 7.02 3.46 -9.55
CA GLN A 127 6.11 2.78 -10.46
C GLN A 127 6.13 1.27 -10.17
N ASN A 128 4.92 0.75 -9.96
CA ASN A 128 4.48 -0.65 -10.03
C ASN A 128 4.84 -1.58 -8.86
N THR A 129 3.93 -1.65 -7.88
CA THR A 129 2.94 -2.74 -7.79
C THR A 129 1.66 -2.17 -7.16
N SER A 130 0.46 -2.44 -7.70
CA SER A 130 -0.83 -2.08 -7.05
C SER A 130 -1.01 -0.61 -6.59
N ALA A 131 -0.52 0.36 -7.37
CA ALA A 131 -0.60 1.77 -7.02
C ALA A 131 -2.03 2.31 -7.28
N TRP A 132 -2.81 2.44 -6.21
CA TRP A 132 -4.08 3.17 -6.23
C TRP A 132 -3.84 4.61 -6.70
N SER A 133 -4.82 5.22 -7.39
CA SER A 133 -4.68 6.59 -7.89
C SER A 133 -4.44 7.56 -6.74
N ASP A 134 -3.76 8.68 -7.00
CA ASP A 134 -3.49 9.71 -5.99
C ASP A 134 -4.76 10.19 -5.30
N GLU A 135 -5.89 10.18 -6.02
CA GLU A 135 -7.20 10.54 -5.47
C GLU A 135 -7.73 9.50 -4.48
N VAL A 136 -7.63 8.21 -4.83
CA VAL A 136 -7.99 7.11 -3.90
C VAL A 136 -7.09 7.16 -2.67
N GLN A 137 -5.81 7.45 -2.84
CA GLN A 137 -4.83 7.54 -1.77
C GLN A 137 -5.11 8.73 -0.84
N ALA A 138 -5.44 9.89 -1.41
CA ALA A 138 -5.80 11.09 -0.65
C ALA A 138 -7.09 10.90 0.17
N ILE A 139 -8.07 10.19 -0.37
CA ILE A 139 -9.30 9.85 0.36
C ILE A 139 -9.00 8.84 1.45
N ALA A 140 -8.26 7.76 1.13
CA ALA A 140 -7.87 6.73 2.08
C ALA A 140 -7.04 7.29 3.26
N ALA A 141 -6.30 8.38 3.06
CA ALA A 141 -5.53 9.04 4.10
C ALA A 141 -6.37 9.67 5.23
N ASN A 142 -7.70 9.76 5.06
CA ASN A 142 -8.65 10.24 6.08
C ASN A 142 -9.24 9.12 6.95
N PHE A 143 -8.87 7.86 6.71
CA PHE A 143 -9.46 6.71 7.40
C PHE A 143 -8.40 5.80 8.02
N ASN A 144 -8.80 5.12 9.08
CA ASN A 144 -8.06 4.00 9.64
C ASN A 144 -8.47 2.69 8.96
N CYS A 145 -7.53 1.73 8.80
CA CYS A 145 -7.88 0.39 8.28
C CYS A 145 -8.83 -0.30 9.26
N PRO A 146 -10.07 -0.61 8.85
CA PRO A 146 -11.03 -1.27 9.73
C PRO A 146 -10.66 -2.74 9.98
N CYS A 147 -9.75 -3.29 9.18
CA CYS A 147 -9.29 -4.67 9.22
C CYS A 147 -8.63 -5.08 10.55
N GLY A 148 -7.99 -4.14 11.27
CA GLY A 148 -7.31 -4.39 12.54
C GLY A 148 -6.20 -5.46 12.54
N SER A 149 -5.86 -6.01 11.37
CA SER A 149 -5.06 -7.23 11.21
C SER A 149 -3.64 -6.96 10.72
N CYS A 150 -3.41 -5.89 9.92
CA CYS A 150 -2.06 -5.49 9.47
C CYS A 150 -1.22 -4.83 10.58
N GLY A 151 -1.83 -4.35 11.66
CA GLY A 151 -1.18 -3.46 12.62
C GLY A 151 -0.86 -2.07 12.06
N ILE A 152 -1.20 -1.80 10.79
CA ILE A 152 -1.12 -0.48 10.17
C ILE A 152 -2.44 0.22 10.40
N THR A 153 -2.38 1.34 11.12
CA THR A 153 -3.58 2.09 11.50
C THR A 153 -4.17 2.83 10.33
N ARG A 154 -3.36 3.44 9.45
CA ARG A 154 -3.86 4.27 8.35
C ARG A 154 -4.20 3.45 7.11
N LEU A 155 -5.34 3.75 6.49
CA LEU A 155 -5.85 3.02 5.33
C LEU A 155 -5.01 3.28 4.07
N ASP A 156 -4.52 4.51 3.88
CA ASP A 156 -3.60 4.90 2.78
C ASP A 156 -2.39 3.95 2.66
N THR A 157 -1.78 3.59 3.78
CA THR A 157 -0.54 2.81 3.84
C THR A 157 -0.75 1.32 4.06
N CYS A 158 -1.95 0.86 4.48
CA CYS A 158 -2.22 -0.58 4.59
C CYS A 158 -2.47 -1.23 3.22
N THR A 159 -2.02 -2.48 3.09
CA THR A 159 -2.11 -3.35 1.89
C THR A 159 -2.73 -4.72 2.21
N CYS A 160 -3.54 -4.81 3.27
CA CYS A 160 -4.28 -6.03 3.63
C CYS A 160 -5.30 -6.43 2.57
N ASP A 161 -5.19 -7.67 2.11
CA ASP A 161 -6.18 -8.38 1.30
C ASP A 161 -6.95 -9.38 2.17
N THR A 162 -7.72 -8.84 3.11
CA THR A 162 -8.60 -9.61 4.00
C THR A 162 -10.00 -9.02 3.92
N PRO A 163 -11.05 -9.71 4.41
CA PRO A 163 -12.37 -9.10 4.54
C PRO A 163 -12.30 -7.82 5.36
N ARG A 164 -12.95 -6.76 4.88
CA ARG A 164 -12.84 -5.38 5.41
C ARG A 164 -11.39 -4.85 5.43
N GLY A 165 -10.55 -5.40 4.56
CA GLY A 165 -9.15 -5.04 4.33
C GLY A 165 -8.99 -3.74 3.56
N SER A 166 -7.76 -3.26 3.47
CA SER A 166 -7.47 -2.03 2.74
C SER A 166 -7.76 -2.16 1.25
N VAL A 167 -7.58 -3.35 0.67
CA VAL A 167 -7.88 -3.60 -0.75
C VAL A 167 -9.37 -3.42 -1.02
N GLU A 168 -10.24 -3.99 -0.19
CA GLU A 168 -11.70 -3.87 -0.33
C GLU A 168 -12.14 -2.40 -0.24
N VAL A 169 -11.69 -1.68 0.80
CA VAL A 169 -12.09 -0.29 1.01
C VAL A 169 -11.56 0.62 -0.11
N LYS A 170 -10.30 0.46 -0.54
CA LYS A 170 -9.74 1.24 -1.65
C LYS A 170 -10.42 0.93 -2.99
N THR A 171 -10.82 -0.32 -3.22
CA THR A 171 -11.63 -0.71 -4.39
C THR A 171 -12.98 0.00 -4.35
N TYR A 172 -13.62 0.06 -3.19
CA TYR A 172 -14.88 0.77 -3.02
C TYR A 172 -14.73 2.28 -3.27
N ILE A 173 -13.71 2.92 -2.69
CA ILE A 173 -13.38 4.34 -2.95
C ILE A 173 -13.22 4.58 -4.45
N LYS A 174 -12.45 3.72 -5.14
CA LYS A 174 -12.27 3.80 -6.59
C LYS A 174 -13.61 3.72 -7.33
N SER A 175 -14.47 2.76 -6.96
CA SER A 175 -15.78 2.61 -7.62
C SER A 175 -16.69 3.83 -7.45
N LEU A 176 -16.59 4.57 -6.33
CA LEU A 176 -17.35 5.79 -6.11
C LEU A 176 -16.81 6.98 -6.91
N LEU A 177 -15.48 7.07 -7.06
CA LEU A 177 -14.87 8.06 -7.95
C LEU A 177 -15.21 7.78 -9.42
N ASP A 178 -15.23 6.51 -9.84
CA ASP A 178 -15.62 6.10 -11.19
C ASP A 178 -17.11 6.41 -11.49
N GLN A 179 -17.95 6.58 -10.47
CA GLN A 179 -19.33 7.05 -10.58
C GLN A 179 -19.45 8.58 -10.70
N GLY A 180 -18.34 9.32 -10.66
CA GLY A 180 -18.32 10.78 -10.77
C GLY A 180 -18.65 11.52 -9.48
N LEU A 181 -18.61 10.85 -8.32
CA LEU A 181 -18.84 11.50 -7.03
C LEU A 181 -17.67 12.42 -6.67
N THR A 182 -17.98 13.51 -5.97
CA THR A 182 -16.96 14.41 -5.44
C THR A 182 -16.24 13.78 -4.24
N LYS A 183 -15.01 14.20 -3.98
CA LYS A 183 -14.17 13.66 -2.88
C LYS A 183 -14.89 13.71 -1.52
N PHE A 184 -15.67 14.77 -1.26
CA PHE A 184 -16.44 14.92 -0.02
C PHE A 184 -17.56 13.89 0.11
N GLU A 185 -18.30 13.64 -0.97
CA GLU A 185 -19.37 12.63 -0.98
C GLU A 185 -18.81 11.21 -0.84
N VAL A 186 -17.66 10.94 -1.48
CA VAL A 186 -16.97 9.65 -1.35
C VAL A 186 -16.55 9.41 0.10
N VAL A 187 -15.97 10.41 0.76
CA VAL A 187 -15.61 10.32 2.19
C VAL A 187 -16.84 9.98 3.03
N GLY A 188 -17.96 10.68 2.84
CA GLY A 188 -19.20 10.41 3.57
C GLY A 188 -19.72 8.98 3.38
N LYS A 189 -19.75 8.48 2.14
CA LYS A 189 -20.19 7.11 1.84
C LYS A 189 -19.26 6.03 2.40
N VAL A 190 -17.95 6.29 2.41
CA VAL A 190 -16.97 5.37 2.98
C VAL A 190 -17.09 5.33 4.50
N GLU A 191 -17.32 6.48 5.14
CA GLU A 191 -17.56 6.59 6.58
C GLU A 191 -18.84 5.86 7.00
N GLU A 192 -19.94 6.03 6.23
CA GLU A 192 -21.20 5.33 6.48
C GLU A 192 -21.06 3.80 6.42
N LYS A 193 -20.28 3.28 5.46
CA LYS A 193 -20.14 1.84 5.21
C LYS A 193 -19.07 1.15 6.07
N TYR A 194 -17.95 1.82 6.33
CA TYR A 194 -16.76 1.23 6.97
C TYR A 194 -16.36 1.93 8.28
N GLY A 195 -16.86 3.14 8.55
CA GLY A 195 -16.53 3.93 9.73
C GLY A 195 -15.04 4.29 9.83
N ASN A 196 -14.58 4.53 11.05
CA ASN A 196 -13.16 4.69 11.40
C ASN A 196 -12.45 5.85 10.69
N ARG A 197 -13.14 6.99 10.52
CA ARG A 197 -12.50 8.23 10.10
C ARG A 197 -11.50 8.71 11.16
N LEU A 198 -10.39 9.28 10.70
CA LEU A 198 -9.33 9.85 11.53
C LEU A 198 -9.78 11.12 12.25
#